data_AF-A0A8S2P8D9-F1
#
_entry.id   AF-A0A8S2P8D9-F1
#
_cell.length_a   1.000
_cell.length_b   1.000
_cell.length_c   1.000
_cell.angle_alpha   90.00
_cell.angle_beta   90.00
_cell.angle_gamma   90.00
#
_symmetry.space_group_name_H-M   'P 1'
#
loop_
_entity.id
_entity.type
_entity.pdbx_description
1 polymer ?
#
loop_
_entity_poly.entity_id
_entity_poly.type
_entity_poly.pdbx_seq_one_letter_code
_entity_poly.pdbx_strand_id
1 'polypeptide(L)'
;SEIEGVQAQLRYAQLRVQSLEQEIKSVKQELEQKIIMHSFLSRLNTLFAFTLTVLAVLTTGVFLSTYFEKYYGTVSIGVNKPVVKHMTDFSANRKKNDLGVLQLNLDTNLDPLFDWNVKQLFIYLIAEYVTPANSLNQVVLWDKIIRRGENARLNLHDIATKYYFWDDGDYLNTIIIQLTFEHVKYLKCVPINPDDEIIDRQNDWKYQNSITGTWYRWKTTDEKQNDHIEWRVNWLNVAPTSYLGVIVYLTTRDELNSLHTSLAQLSHLLSNNPRPVVIFHEGDLNDTYIQKSLAKTLGDRTPLGFECIQFSNSSHQTRFIHRRWSHKYFHMCRFFTIMLPNHPLLTLFSLYWRLDSHSYIFGSKPIEDPFEIMQERQIQYAFIMVNEEADHYATGLFELFNEFLNEHCLKLSPSVRQTQITWFGRYSLAMFFTNFALANVSLFRDHSLIRAWLHMVDRNGGIYRERWGDAPIHTLILTQLISRNHIVRLRYFGYMHRQEYTCASGVQGDLCKKQVQPFLKNAALRYYHYQDGCFPSNQNLLCHYYPEIT
;
A
#
# COMPACT_ATOMS: atom_id res chain seq x y z
N SER A 1 62.88 -9.86 86.10
CA SER A 1 63.39 -10.55 84.90
C SER A 1 62.52 -11.75 84.52
N GLU A 2 62.14 -12.65 85.43
CA GLU A 2 61.36 -13.86 85.07
C GLU A 2 59.91 -13.57 84.60
N ILE A 3 59.20 -12.60 85.19
CA ILE A 3 57.82 -12.24 84.81
C ILE A 3 57.74 -11.60 83.41
N GLU A 4 58.72 -10.77 83.05
CA GLU A 4 58.79 -10.12 81.73
C GLU A 4 59.05 -11.13 80.60
N GLY A 5 59.86 -12.17 80.86
CA GLY A 5 60.10 -13.26 79.92
C GLY A 5 58.84 -14.07 79.61
N VAL A 6 58.03 -14.36 80.63
CA VAL A 6 56.76 -15.09 80.47
C VAL A 6 55.72 -14.23 79.73
N GLN A 7 55.65 -12.92 80.01
CA GLN A 7 54.76 -12.02 79.27
C GLN A 7 55.15 -11.86 77.79
N ALA A 8 56.45 -11.82 77.48
CA ALA A 8 56.92 -11.79 76.10
C ALA A 8 56.56 -13.09 75.33
N GLN A 9 56.71 -14.25 75.97
CA GLN A 9 56.31 -15.54 75.39
C GLN A 9 54.79 -15.64 75.20
N LEU A 10 53.99 -15.14 76.15
CA LEU A 10 52.52 -15.11 76.01
C LEU A 10 52.09 -14.21 74.85
N ARG A 11 52.73 -13.05 74.68
CA ARG A 11 52.45 -12.12 73.59
C ARG A 11 52.85 -12.70 72.23
N TYR A 12 53.98 -13.41 72.16
CA TYR A 12 54.39 -14.13 70.97
C TYR A 12 53.41 -15.26 70.61
N ALA A 13 52.95 -16.02 71.61
CA ALA A 13 51.95 -17.07 71.40
C ALA A 13 50.62 -16.49 70.90
N GLN A 14 50.16 -15.36 71.46
CA GLN A 14 48.94 -14.67 71.01
C GLN A 14 49.05 -14.17 69.57
N LEU A 15 50.17 -13.56 69.19
CA LEU A 15 50.41 -13.12 67.81
C LEU A 15 50.47 -14.31 66.83
N ARG A 16 51.04 -15.43 67.26
CA ARG A 16 51.09 -16.65 66.44
C ARG A 16 49.70 -17.25 66.24
N VAL A 17 48.85 -17.24 67.27
CA VAL A 17 47.45 -17.68 67.16
C VAL A 17 46.68 -16.77 66.21
N GLN A 18 46.82 -15.45 66.31
CA GLN A 18 46.16 -14.51 65.39
C GLN A 18 46.61 -14.70 63.93
N SER A 19 47.90 -14.95 63.70
CA SER A 19 48.43 -15.26 62.37
C SER A 19 47.83 -16.54 61.80
N LEU A 20 47.72 -17.60 62.61
CA LEU A 20 47.14 -18.87 62.19
C LEU A 20 45.62 -18.74 61.91
N GLU A 21 44.90 -17.95 62.71
CA GLU A 21 43.47 -17.68 62.45
C GLU A 21 43.25 -16.95 61.13
N GLN A 22 44.15 -16.04 60.74
CA GLN A 22 44.10 -15.37 59.45
C GLN A 22 44.39 -16.32 58.29
N GLU A 23 45.39 -17.20 58.41
CA GLU A 23 45.68 -18.23 57.41
C GLU A 23 44.52 -19.23 57.26
N ILE A 24 43.88 -19.64 58.36
CA ILE A 24 42.72 -20.53 58.29
C ILE A 24 41.54 -19.84 57.58
N LYS A 25 41.32 -18.55 57.83
CA LYS A 25 40.27 -17.78 57.14
C LYS A 25 40.52 -17.67 55.64
N SER A 26 41.75 -17.41 55.21
CA SER A 26 42.07 -17.29 53.78
C SER A 26 41.90 -18.62 53.05
N VAL A 27 42.39 -19.72 53.63
CA VAL A 27 42.23 -21.07 53.06
C VAL A 27 40.75 -21.47 52.99
N LYS A 28 39.95 -21.12 54.00
CA LYS A 28 38.51 -21.40 53.98
C LYS A 28 37.79 -20.62 52.87
N GLN A 29 38.13 -19.35 52.66
CA GLN A 29 37.59 -18.57 51.55
C GLN A 29 37.98 -19.14 50.18
N GLU A 30 39.23 -19.55 50.00
CA GLU A 30 39.66 -20.19 48.74
C GLU A 30 38.92 -21.51 48.49
N LEU A 31 38.68 -22.30 49.53
CA LEU A 31 37.96 -23.56 49.42
C LEU A 31 36.48 -23.34 49.08
N GLU A 32 35.83 -22.37 49.74
CA GLU A 32 34.45 -21.98 49.44
C GLU A 32 34.31 -21.46 47.99
N GLN A 33 35.26 -20.63 47.53
CA GLN A 33 35.28 -20.18 46.13
C GLN A 33 35.47 -21.33 45.15
N LYS A 34 36.37 -22.29 45.43
CA LYS A 34 36.57 -23.48 44.58
C LYS A 34 35.32 -24.37 44.52
N ILE A 35 34.59 -24.51 45.63
CA ILE A 35 33.34 -25.28 45.70
C ILE A 35 32.24 -24.59 44.87
N ILE A 36 32.13 -23.26 44.95
CA ILE A 36 31.14 -22.48 44.19
C ILE A 36 31.45 -22.50 42.68
N MET A 37 32.72 -22.30 42.30
CA MET A 37 33.17 -22.29 40.90
C MET A 37 32.92 -23.63 40.18
N HIS A 38 33.07 -24.76 40.89
CA HIS A 38 32.90 -26.10 40.33
C HIS A 38 31.59 -26.76 40.71
N SER A 39 30.62 -26.00 41.20
CA SER A 39 29.29 -26.52 41.54
C SER A 39 28.66 -27.22 40.34
N PHE A 40 27.87 -28.26 40.62
CA PHE A 40 27.14 -29.02 39.61
C PHE A 40 26.29 -28.11 38.69
N LEU A 41 25.65 -27.09 39.28
CA LEU A 41 24.87 -26.08 38.58
C LEU A 41 25.71 -25.23 37.60
N SER A 42 26.92 -24.82 38.00
CA SER A 42 27.84 -24.06 37.14
C SER A 42 28.21 -24.87 35.90
N ARG A 43 28.56 -26.16 36.08
CA ARG A 43 28.91 -27.07 34.98
C ARG A 43 27.71 -27.36 34.06
N LEU A 44 26.52 -27.54 34.64
CA LEU A 44 25.29 -27.75 33.88
C LEU A 44 24.95 -26.51 33.02
N ASN A 45 25.11 -25.31 33.58
CA ASN A 45 24.90 -24.06 32.86
C ASN A 45 25.88 -23.90 31.69
N THR A 46 27.16 -24.27 31.87
CA THR A 46 28.15 -24.26 30.77
C THR A 46 27.76 -25.23 29.65
N LEU A 47 27.31 -26.44 30.00
CA LEU A 47 26.86 -27.43 29.02
C LEU A 47 25.64 -26.92 28.24
N PHE A 48 24.67 -26.31 28.94
CA PHE A 48 23.46 -25.77 28.34
C PHE A 48 23.77 -24.58 27.42
N ALA A 49 24.60 -23.63 27.87
CA ALA A 49 25.02 -22.49 27.08
C ALA A 49 25.77 -22.93 25.81
N PHE A 50 26.70 -23.88 25.94
CA PHE A 50 27.42 -24.45 24.79
C PHE A 50 26.46 -25.11 23.79
N THR A 51 25.50 -25.90 24.29
CA THR A 51 24.49 -26.55 23.44
C THR A 51 23.63 -25.52 22.68
N LEU A 52 23.22 -24.44 23.34
CA LEU A 52 22.49 -23.34 22.70
C LEU A 52 23.32 -22.62 21.66
N THR A 53 24.61 -22.38 21.91
CA THR A 53 25.52 -21.75 20.94
C THR A 53 25.70 -22.63 19.70
N VAL A 54 25.92 -23.93 19.88
CA VAL A 54 26.02 -24.89 18.77
C VAL A 54 24.72 -24.90 17.95
N LEU A 55 23.57 -24.93 18.63
CA LEU A 55 22.27 -24.90 17.95
C LEU A 55 22.05 -23.59 17.17
N ALA A 56 22.42 -22.45 17.75
CA ALA A 56 22.33 -21.14 17.09
C ALA A 56 23.19 -21.08 15.83
N VAL A 57 24.44 -21.57 15.90
CA VAL A 57 25.36 -21.64 14.75
C VAL A 57 24.79 -22.55 13.66
N LEU A 58 24.29 -23.73 14.02
CA LEU A 58 23.66 -24.66 13.06
C LEU A 58 22.43 -24.03 12.40
N THR A 59 21.53 -23.40 13.16
CA THR A 59 20.34 -22.74 12.59
C THR A 59 20.70 -21.57 11.68
N THR A 60 21.78 -20.83 11.99
CA THR A 60 22.28 -19.74 11.15
C THR A 60 22.89 -20.28 9.85
N GLY A 61 23.64 -21.38 9.91
CA GLY A 61 24.17 -22.06 8.72
C GLY A 61 23.06 -22.56 7.79
N VAL A 62 22.02 -23.17 8.35
CA VAL A 62 20.83 -23.60 7.62
C VAL A 62 20.11 -22.41 6.96
N PHE A 63 19.96 -21.30 7.69
CA PHE A 63 19.38 -20.08 7.14
C PHE A 63 20.18 -19.52 5.95
N LEU A 64 21.50 -19.37 6.12
CA LEU A 64 22.37 -18.86 5.06
C LEU A 64 22.36 -19.77 3.83
N SER A 65 22.33 -21.10 4.01
CA SER A 65 22.27 -22.04 2.89
C SER A 65 21.01 -21.85 2.04
N THR A 66 19.88 -21.47 2.65
CA THR A 66 18.60 -21.30 1.95
C THR A 66 18.55 -20.01 1.12
N TYR A 67 19.29 -18.97 1.55
CA TYR A 67 19.32 -17.67 0.89
C TYR A 67 20.00 -17.72 -0.49
N PHE A 68 21.00 -18.59 -0.66
CA PHE A 68 21.77 -18.69 -1.90
C PHE A 68 21.18 -19.67 -2.92
N GLU A 69 20.13 -20.41 -2.56
CA GLU A 69 19.50 -21.37 -3.46
C GLU A 69 18.53 -20.68 -4.43
N LYS A 70 18.70 -20.95 -5.73
CA LYS A 70 17.85 -20.44 -6.80
C LYS A 70 16.91 -21.55 -7.27
N TYR A 71 15.62 -21.37 -7.04
CA TYR A 71 14.58 -22.33 -7.40
C TYR A 71 14.13 -22.14 -8.85
N TYR A 72 14.76 -22.83 -9.79
CA TYR A 72 14.30 -22.90 -11.18
C TYR A 72 14.25 -24.35 -11.66
N GLY A 73 13.17 -24.70 -12.35
CA GLY A 73 13.00 -26.00 -13.01
C GLY A 73 12.99 -25.80 -14.53
N THR A 74 13.49 -26.78 -15.27
CA THR A 74 13.33 -26.81 -16.73
C THR A 74 12.05 -27.56 -17.06
N VAL A 75 11.20 -26.96 -17.88
CA VAL A 75 9.87 -27.48 -18.22
C VAL A 75 9.72 -27.49 -19.74
N SER A 76 9.34 -28.65 -20.28
CA SER A 76 8.92 -28.82 -21.67
C SER A 76 7.53 -29.46 -21.69
N ILE A 77 6.59 -28.80 -22.37
CA ILE A 77 5.19 -29.22 -22.47
C ILE A 77 4.86 -29.43 -23.94
N GLY A 78 4.38 -30.63 -24.27
CA GLY A 78 3.85 -30.95 -25.58
C GLY A 78 2.36 -31.29 -25.49
N VAL A 79 1.59 -30.89 -26.50
CA VAL A 79 0.16 -31.24 -26.62
C VAL A 79 -0.02 -32.20 -27.78
N ASN A 80 -0.53 -33.39 -27.48
CA ASN A 80 -0.86 -34.42 -28.46
C ASN A 80 -2.37 -34.45 -28.69
N LYS A 81 -2.79 -34.49 -29.96
CA LYS A 81 -4.19 -34.70 -30.39
C LYS A 81 -5.22 -33.80 -29.69
N PRO A 82 -5.13 -32.46 -29.80
CA PRO A 82 -6.19 -31.58 -29.31
C PRO A 82 -7.46 -31.82 -30.13
N VAL A 83 -8.54 -32.28 -29.48
CA VAL A 83 -9.85 -32.49 -30.11
C VAL A 83 -10.92 -31.81 -29.28
N VAL A 84 -11.62 -30.86 -29.88
CA VAL A 84 -12.83 -30.28 -29.29
C VAL A 84 -14.03 -31.06 -29.79
N LYS A 85 -14.86 -31.56 -28.87
CA LYS A 85 -16.12 -32.24 -29.18
C LYS A 85 -17.27 -31.36 -28.72
N HIS A 86 -18.11 -30.95 -29.66
CA HIS A 86 -19.36 -30.29 -29.33
C HIS A 86 -20.35 -31.31 -28.77
N MET A 87 -20.78 -31.13 -27.52
CA MET A 87 -21.79 -31.96 -26.88
C MET A 87 -23.06 -31.14 -26.59
N THR A 88 -24.21 -31.73 -26.85
CA THR A 88 -25.50 -31.13 -26.48
C THR A 88 -25.78 -31.41 -25.00
N ASP A 89 -26.04 -30.37 -24.22
CA ASP A 89 -26.48 -30.51 -22.83
C ASP A 89 -27.87 -31.20 -22.78
N PHE A 90 -28.03 -32.18 -21.88
CA PHE A 90 -29.31 -32.86 -21.62
C PHE A 90 -30.16 -32.13 -20.56
N SER A 91 -29.69 -31.02 -20.02
CA SER A 91 -30.46 -30.10 -19.17
C SER A 91 -31.51 -29.30 -19.97
N ALA A 92 -32.49 -28.72 -19.28
CA ALA A 92 -33.71 -28.11 -19.84
C ALA A 92 -33.47 -27.01 -20.90
N ASN A 93 -32.28 -26.40 -20.90
CA ASN A 93 -31.84 -25.46 -21.92
C ASN A 93 -30.88 -26.18 -22.87
N ARG A 94 -31.36 -26.60 -24.05
CA ARG A 94 -30.61 -27.29 -25.13
C ARG A 94 -29.44 -26.48 -25.73
N LYS A 95 -28.55 -25.94 -24.90
CA LYS A 95 -27.35 -25.20 -25.31
C LYS A 95 -26.25 -26.19 -25.72
N LYS A 96 -25.41 -25.76 -26.67
CA LYS A 96 -24.23 -26.50 -27.13
C LYS A 96 -23.05 -26.14 -26.23
N ASN A 97 -22.33 -27.15 -25.76
CA ASN A 97 -21.14 -26.99 -24.92
C ASN A 97 -19.93 -27.64 -25.62
N ASP A 98 -18.76 -27.08 -25.36
CA ASP A 98 -17.50 -27.62 -25.84
C ASP A 98 -16.87 -28.52 -24.78
N LEU A 99 -16.59 -29.77 -25.15
CA LEU A 99 -15.71 -30.64 -24.39
C LEU A 99 -14.34 -30.68 -25.07
N GLY A 100 -13.35 -30.08 -24.45
CA GLY A 100 -11.95 -30.23 -24.84
C GLY A 100 -11.40 -31.57 -24.39
N VAL A 101 -10.96 -32.40 -25.34
CA VAL A 101 -10.23 -33.64 -25.09
C VAL A 101 -8.82 -33.46 -25.63
N LEU A 102 -7.83 -33.53 -24.74
CA LEU A 102 -6.43 -33.36 -25.10
C LEU A 102 -5.57 -34.38 -24.35
N GLN A 103 -4.49 -34.82 -25.00
CA GLN A 103 -3.46 -35.66 -24.39
C GLN A 103 -2.20 -34.79 -24.23
N LEU A 104 -1.52 -34.90 -23.08
CA LEU A 104 -0.36 -34.07 -22.78
C LEU A 104 0.90 -34.92 -22.70
N ASN A 105 2.01 -34.32 -23.11
CA ASN A 105 3.36 -34.77 -22.82
C ASN A 105 4.00 -33.76 -21.88
N LEU A 106 4.53 -34.22 -20.76
CA LEU A 106 5.21 -33.38 -19.79
C LEU A 106 6.59 -33.97 -19.52
N ASP A 107 7.62 -33.22 -19.89
CA ASP A 107 9.01 -33.49 -19.52
C ASP A 107 9.52 -32.33 -18.66
N THR A 108 9.76 -32.60 -17.38
CA THR A 108 10.22 -31.57 -16.45
C THR A 108 11.17 -32.13 -15.41
N ASN A 109 12.20 -31.35 -15.10
CA ASN A 109 13.11 -31.62 -13.99
C ASN A 109 12.80 -30.69 -12.82
N LEU A 110 12.13 -31.23 -11.80
CA LEU A 110 11.74 -30.51 -10.58
C LEU A 110 12.63 -30.85 -9.38
N ASP A 111 13.68 -31.65 -9.57
CA ASP A 111 14.66 -31.95 -8.50
C ASP A 111 15.20 -30.68 -7.82
N PRO A 112 15.54 -29.59 -8.54
CA PRO A 112 16.08 -28.38 -7.92
C PRO A 112 15.09 -27.65 -6.99
N LEU A 113 13.81 -28.02 -7.01
CA LEU A 113 12.78 -27.40 -6.17
C LEU A 113 12.68 -28.05 -4.78
N PHE A 114 13.30 -29.20 -4.55
CA PHE A 114 13.36 -29.87 -3.25
C PHE A 114 14.61 -29.47 -2.46
N ASP A 115 14.54 -28.37 -1.70
CA ASP A 115 15.57 -28.01 -0.70
C ASP A 115 15.45 -28.86 0.59
N TRP A 116 16.17 -28.55 1.68
CA TRP A 116 16.09 -29.28 2.96
C TRP A 116 14.77 -29.08 3.75
N ASN A 117 13.96 -28.09 3.39
CA ASN A 117 12.71 -27.69 4.06
C ASN A 117 11.43 -28.05 3.26
N VAL A 118 11.50 -28.20 1.94
CA VAL A 118 10.37 -28.56 1.06
C VAL A 118 9.97 -30.03 1.22
N LYS A 119 8.88 -30.31 1.93
CA LYS A 119 8.43 -31.71 2.17
C LYS A 119 7.56 -32.27 1.04
N GLN A 120 6.84 -31.39 0.35
CA GLN A 120 5.90 -31.73 -0.71
C GLN A 120 5.80 -30.59 -1.73
N LEU A 121 5.66 -30.96 -3.00
CA LEU A 121 5.34 -30.06 -4.11
C LEU A 121 3.96 -30.43 -4.66
N PHE A 122 3.12 -29.42 -4.85
CA PHE A 122 1.85 -29.52 -5.53
C PHE A 122 2.03 -28.98 -6.94
N ILE A 123 1.74 -29.78 -7.96
CA ILE A 123 1.95 -29.42 -9.35
C ILE A 123 0.62 -29.49 -10.07
N TYR A 124 0.30 -28.48 -10.88
CA TYR A 124 -0.94 -28.39 -11.63
C TYR A 124 -0.65 -27.94 -13.07
N LEU A 125 -1.31 -28.58 -14.03
CA LEU A 125 -1.40 -28.13 -15.42
C LEU A 125 -2.71 -27.39 -15.57
N ILE A 126 -2.63 -26.12 -15.98
CA ILE A 126 -3.77 -25.22 -16.13
C ILE A 126 -3.94 -24.90 -17.61
N ALA A 127 -5.16 -25.08 -18.11
CA ALA A 127 -5.59 -24.52 -19.39
C ALA A 127 -6.13 -23.11 -19.15
N GLU A 128 -5.54 -22.15 -19.84
CA GLU A 128 -5.97 -20.76 -19.88
C GLU A 128 -6.60 -20.48 -21.24
N TYR A 129 -7.84 -20.00 -21.25
CA TYR A 129 -8.54 -19.67 -22.49
C TYR A 129 -9.51 -18.51 -22.29
N VAL A 130 -9.83 -17.83 -23.38
CA VAL A 130 -10.63 -16.60 -23.37
C VAL A 130 -11.99 -16.90 -23.98
N THR A 131 -13.06 -16.54 -23.28
CA THR A 131 -14.43 -16.57 -23.80
C THR A 131 -15.00 -15.16 -23.83
N PRO A 132 -16.06 -14.88 -24.62
CA PRO A 132 -16.71 -13.56 -24.59
C PRO A 132 -17.24 -13.19 -23.20
N ALA A 133 -17.57 -14.19 -22.38
CA ALA A 133 -17.93 -13.99 -20.98
C ALA A 133 -16.69 -13.71 -20.11
N ASN A 134 -15.59 -14.46 -20.26
CA ASN A 134 -14.46 -14.44 -19.33
C ASN A 134 -13.12 -14.17 -20.03
N SER A 135 -12.37 -13.19 -19.51
CA SER A 135 -11.09 -12.72 -20.06
C SER A 135 -9.92 -13.64 -19.75
N LEU A 136 -10.09 -14.50 -18.75
CA LEU A 136 -9.16 -15.56 -18.38
C LEU A 136 -10.00 -16.65 -17.69
N ASN A 137 -10.20 -17.77 -18.37
CA ASN A 137 -10.72 -18.99 -17.75
C ASN A 137 -9.55 -19.90 -17.47
N GLN A 138 -9.42 -20.34 -16.22
CA GLN A 138 -8.38 -21.28 -15.80
C GLN A 138 -9.05 -22.58 -15.38
N VAL A 139 -8.71 -23.67 -16.06
CA VAL A 139 -9.18 -25.01 -15.70
C VAL A 139 -7.97 -25.88 -15.41
N VAL A 140 -7.93 -26.47 -14.22
CA VAL A 140 -6.92 -27.46 -13.88
C VAL A 140 -7.19 -28.72 -14.69
N LEU A 141 -6.31 -29.06 -15.62
CA LEU A 141 -6.41 -30.23 -16.47
C LEU A 141 -5.87 -31.47 -15.77
N TRP A 142 -4.82 -31.30 -14.98
CA TRP A 142 -4.10 -32.39 -14.31
C TRP A 142 -3.33 -31.86 -13.12
N ASP A 143 -3.26 -32.64 -12.04
CA ASP A 143 -2.52 -32.33 -10.83
C ASP A 143 -1.59 -33.50 -10.44
N LYS A 144 -0.53 -33.23 -9.66
CA LYS A 144 0.22 -34.27 -8.96
C LYS A 144 0.91 -33.68 -7.75
N ILE A 145 0.87 -34.44 -6.66
CA ILE A 145 1.65 -34.16 -5.45
C ILE A 145 2.91 -35.01 -5.52
N ILE A 146 4.08 -34.40 -5.41
CA ILE A 146 5.37 -35.09 -5.28
C ILE A 146 5.88 -34.87 -3.86
N ARG A 147 6.15 -35.96 -3.15
CA ARG A 147 6.74 -35.91 -1.80
C ARG A 147 8.25 -35.99 -1.87
N ARG A 148 8.93 -35.45 -0.86
CA ARG A 148 10.39 -35.58 -0.74
C ARG A 148 10.79 -37.06 -0.75
N GLY A 149 11.75 -37.40 -1.62
CA GLY A 149 12.24 -38.76 -1.81
C GLY A 149 11.55 -39.53 -2.95
N GLU A 150 10.47 -38.98 -3.51
CA GLU A 150 9.89 -39.46 -4.76
C GLU A 150 10.63 -38.87 -5.96
N ASN A 151 10.51 -39.53 -7.12
CA ASN A 151 11.15 -39.06 -8.34
C ASN A 151 10.50 -37.76 -8.84
N ALA A 152 11.24 -36.64 -8.78
CA ALA A 152 10.79 -35.32 -9.21
C ALA A 152 11.15 -34.99 -10.68
N ARG A 153 11.78 -35.93 -11.39
CA ARG A 153 11.88 -35.91 -12.86
C ARG A 153 10.66 -36.59 -13.44
N LEU A 154 9.78 -35.79 -14.02
CA LEU A 154 8.57 -36.29 -14.67
C LEU A 154 8.85 -36.39 -16.16
N ASN A 155 8.81 -37.61 -16.69
CA ASN A 155 8.72 -37.86 -18.12
C ASN A 155 7.43 -38.63 -18.38
N LEU A 156 6.38 -37.88 -18.72
CA LEU A 156 5.02 -38.38 -18.88
C LEU A 156 4.61 -38.20 -20.35
N HIS A 157 4.15 -39.29 -20.97
CA HIS A 157 3.68 -39.31 -22.35
C HIS A 157 2.20 -39.70 -22.41
N ASP A 158 1.46 -39.03 -23.30
CA ASP A 158 0.04 -39.27 -23.59
C ASP A 158 -0.85 -39.30 -22.34
N ILE A 159 -0.57 -38.44 -21.34
CA ILE A 159 -1.41 -38.35 -20.16
C ILE A 159 -2.76 -37.73 -20.52
N ALA A 160 -3.84 -38.38 -20.10
CA ALA A 160 -5.18 -37.83 -20.20
C ALA A 160 -5.40 -36.76 -19.11
N THR A 161 -6.27 -35.79 -19.40
CA THR A 161 -6.74 -34.84 -18.39
C THR A 161 -7.47 -35.60 -17.28
N LYS A 162 -7.18 -35.26 -16.02
CA LYS A 162 -7.86 -35.84 -14.85
C LYS A 162 -9.23 -35.21 -14.63
N TYR A 163 -9.34 -33.93 -14.94
CA TYR A 163 -10.57 -33.16 -14.79
C TYR A 163 -11.14 -32.86 -16.18
N TYR A 164 -12.47 -32.76 -16.24
CA TYR A 164 -13.16 -32.42 -17.48
C TYR A 164 -12.84 -30.99 -17.89
N PHE A 165 -12.45 -30.82 -19.14
CA PHE A 165 -12.22 -29.52 -19.73
C PHE A 165 -13.47 -29.11 -20.53
N TRP A 166 -14.42 -28.52 -19.81
CA TRP A 166 -15.77 -28.24 -20.29
C TRP A 166 -16.01 -26.73 -20.32
N ASP A 167 -16.54 -26.22 -21.42
CA ASP A 167 -16.92 -24.81 -21.57
C ASP A 167 -18.36 -24.66 -22.09
N ASP A 168 -19.05 -23.63 -21.60
CA ASP A 168 -20.42 -23.29 -22.01
C ASP A 168 -20.40 -22.41 -23.28
N GLY A 169 -20.20 -23.05 -24.43
CA GLY A 169 -20.23 -22.41 -25.76
C GLY A 169 -19.19 -22.98 -26.72
N ASP A 170 -19.00 -22.31 -27.86
CA ASP A 170 -18.07 -22.71 -28.94
C ASP A 170 -16.74 -21.92 -28.87
N TYR A 171 -16.08 -21.88 -27.70
CA TYR A 171 -14.98 -20.95 -27.42
C TYR A 171 -13.62 -21.62 -27.13
N LEU A 172 -13.51 -22.94 -27.21
CA LEU A 172 -12.24 -23.67 -27.00
C LEU A 172 -11.30 -23.67 -28.22
N ASN A 173 -11.25 -22.55 -28.96
CA ASN A 173 -10.50 -22.44 -30.22
C ASN A 173 -9.00 -22.15 -30.02
N THR A 174 -8.65 -21.38 -28.99
CA THR A 174 -7.27 -21.03 -28.64
C THR A 174 -7.08 -21.16 -27.13
N ILE A 175 -6.20 -22.07 -26.72
CA ILE A 175 -5.95 -22.39 -25.31
C ILE A 175 -4.44 -22.36 -25.08
N ILE A 176 -4.02 -21.68 -24.01
CA ILE A 176 -2.64 -21.65 -23.53
C ILE A 176 -2.56 -22.65 -22.38
N ILE A 177 -1.59 -23.57 -22.41
CA ILE A 177 -1.39 -24.53 -21.33
C ILE A 177 -0.15 -24.12 -20.55
N GLN A 178 -0.34 -23.87 -19.25
CA GLN A 178 0.72 -23.47 -18.33
C GLN A 178 0.88 -24.51 -17.22
N LEU A 179 2.14 -24.85 -16.91
CA LEU A 179 2.48 -25.64 -15.73
C LEU A 179 2.77 -24.70 -14.55
N THR A 180 2.03 -24.88 -13.47
CA THR A 180 2.17 -24.10 -12.23
C THR A 180 2.48 -25.06 -11.07
N PHE A 181 3.33 -24.63 -10.13
CA PHE A 181 3.65 -25.42 -8.94
C PHE A 181 3.56 -24.56 -7.67
N GLU A 182 3.07 -25.17 -6.60
CA GLU A 182 2.99 -24.60 -5.25
C GLU A 182 3.79 -25.48 -4.30
N HIS A 183 4.48 -24.88 -3.34
CA HIS A 183 5.25 -25.60 -2.32
C HIS A 183 4.80 -25.19 -0.93
N VAL A 184 4.60 -26.18 -0.04
CA VAL A 184 4.30 -25.89 1.37
C VAL A 184 5.61 -25.65 2.10
N LYS A 185 6.00 -24.38 2.24
CA LYS A 185 7.00 -23.92 3.21
C LYS A 185 6.29 -23.64 4.53
N TYR A 186 6.86 -24.09 5.65
CA TYR A 186 6.59 -23.42 6.93
C TYR A 186 7.15 -21.99 6.82
N LEU A 187 6.31 -21.04 6.41
CA LEU A 187 6.63 -19.62 6.46
C LEU A 187 6.65 -19.20 7.94
N LYS A 188 7.82 -19.31 8.56
CA LYS A 188 8.18 -18.29 9.55
C LYS A 188 8.49 -17.04 8.71
N CYS A 189 7.62 -16.05 8.78
CA CYS A 189 7.78 -14.76 8.12
C CYS A 189 9.20 -14.25 8.41
N VAL A 190 10.03 -14.14 7.37
CA VAL A 190 11.24 -13.33 7.44
C VAL A 190 10.78 -11.91 7.13
N PRO A 191 10.85 -10.99 8.10
CA PRO A 191 10.33 -9.64 7.92
C PRO A 191 11.15 -8.93 6.85
N ILE A 192 10.49 -8.46 5.79
CA ILE A 192 11.09 -7.58 4.77
C ILE A 192 11.18 -6.18 5.38
N ASN A 193 12.33 -5.50 5.23
CA ASN A 193 12.43 -4.10 5.61
C ASN A 193 11.77 -3.25 4.51
N PRO A 194 10.76 -2.40 4.81
CA PRO A 194 10.11 -1.57 3.80
C PRO A 194 11.05 -0.62 3.05
N ASP A 195 12.25 -0.36 3.57
CA ASP A 195 13.28 0.43 2.88
C ASP A 195 13.95 -0.32 1.70
N ASP A 196 13.73 -1.63 1.55
CA ASP A 196 14.40 -2.45 0.51
C ASP A 196 13.63 -2.48 -0.83
N GLU A 197 12.37 -2.02 -0.90
CA GLU A 197 11.66 -1.75 -2.16
C GLU A 197 11.78 -0.27 -2.53
N ILE A 198 13.00 0.19 -2.81
CA ILE A 198 13.18 1.48 -3.49
C ILE A 198 12.63 1.33 -4.90
N ILE A 199 11.68 2.20 -5.26
CA ILE A 199 11.19 2.40 -6.63
C ILE A 199 12.38 2.92 -7.45
N ASP A 200 13.17 2.01 -8.00
CA ASP A 200 14.21 2.31 -8.99
C ASP A 200 13.78 1.77 -10.35
N ARG A 201 12.98 2.57 -11.05
CA ARG A 201 12.78 2.43 -12.50
C ARG A 201 12.79 3.80 -13.16
N GLN A 202 14.00 4.31 -13.41
CA GLN A 202 14.24 5.01 -14.67
C GLN A 202 14.27 3.97 -15.80
N ASN A 203 13.25 3.94 -16.66
CA ASN A 203 13.39 4.00 -18.12
C ASN A 203 12.16 3.50 -18.91
N ASP A 204 12.01 4.15 -20.07
CA ASP A 204 11.24 3.82 -21.28
C ASP A 204 9.71 4.03 -21.28
N TRP A 205 9.30 5.23 -21.72
CA TRP A 205 7.93 5.53 -22.12
C TRP A 205 7.89 5.92 -23.61
N LYS A 206 7.10 5.17 -24.40
CA LYS A 206 6.75 5.56 -25.78
C LYS A 206 5.43 6.34 -25.77
N TYR A 207 5.48 7.54 -26.33
CA TYR A 207 4.36 8.49 -26.44
C TYR A 207 3.32 8.04 -27.48
N GLN A 208 2.04 8.22 -27.16
CA GLN A 208 0.94 8.10 -28.12
C GLN A 208 0.07 9.37 -28.10
N ASN A 209 -0.18 9.91 -29.30
CA ASN A 209 -1.07 11.05 -29.52
C ASN A 209 -2.52 10.55 -29.61
N SER A 210 -3.37 11.05 -28.71
CA SER A 210 -4.79 10.68 -28.50
C SER A 210 -5.01 9.31 -27.85
N ILE A 211 -5.49 9.30 -26.61
CA ILE A 211 -5.94 8.08 -25.93
C ILE A 211 -7.46 8.17 -25.80
N THR A 212 -8.16 7.52 -26.73
CA THR A 212 -9.47 6.93 -26.42
C THR A 212 -9.21 5.59 -25.77
N GLY A 213 -9.93 5.26 -24.70
CA GLY A 213 -9.80 3.96 -24.05
C GLY A 213 -11.10 3.46 -23.47
N THR A 214 -11.10 2.18 -23.14
CA THR A 214 -12.23 1.44 -22.57
C THR A 214 -11.97 1.13 -21.10
N TRP A 215 -12.99 1.30 -20.24
CA TRP A 215 -12.94 0.79 -18.87
C TRP A 215 -13.01 -0.73 -18.85
N TYR A 216 -12.24 -1.35 -17.95
CA TYR A 216 -12.54 -2.69 -17.45
C TYR A 216 -12.94 -2.57 -15.98
N ARG A 217 -14.21 -2.84 -15.68
CA ARG A 217 -14.74 -2.86 -14.31
C ARG A 217 -14.28 -4.16 -13.65
N TRP A 218 -13.35 -4.08 -12.71
CA TRP A 218 -13.03 -5.21 -11.85
C TRP A 218 -14.01 -5.21 -10.67
N LYS A 219 -14.90 -6.21 -10.64
CA LYS A 219 -15.78 -6.47 -9.51
C LYS A 219 -15.23 -7.72 -8.82
N THR A 220 -14.95 -7.62 -7.53
CA THR A 220 -14.58 -8.77 -6.70
C THR A 220 -15.87 -9.49 -6.30
N THR A 221 -16.45 -10.23 -7.25
CA THR A 221 -17.45 -11.30 -7.14
C THR A 221 -18.02 -11.55 -8.54
N ASP A 222 -18.22 -12.83 -8.85
CA ASP A 222 -18.50 -13.46 -10.16
C ASP A 222 -19.72 -12.97 -10.96
N GLU A 223 -19.79 -11.71 -11.34
CA GLU A 223 -20.73 -11.25 -12.38
C GLU A 223 -20.12 -10.13 -13.24
N LYS A 224 -19.68 -10.48 -14.45
CA LYS A 224 -19.40 -9.52 -15.51
C LYS A 224 -20.71 -9.06 -16.14
N GLN A 225 -21.13 -7.86 -15.77
CA GLN A 225 -22.01 -7.07 -16.62
C GLN A 225 -21.11 -6.27 -17.59
N ASN A 226 -21.16 -6.59 -18.88
CA ASN A 226 -20.49 -5.86 -19.96
C ASN A 226 -21.17 -4.50 -20.17
N ASP A 227 -20.91 -3.56 -19.27
CA ASP A 227 -21.19 -2.15 -19.54
C ASP A 227 -19.95 -1.57 -20.23
N HIS A 228 -20.00 -1.47 -21.56
CA HIS A 228 -19.01 -0.76 -22.36
C HIS A 228 -19.07 0.74 -22.02
N ILE A 229 -18.29 1.17 -21.03
CA ILE A 229 -18.13 2.59 -20.72
C ILE A 229 -16.84 3.04 -21.42
N GLU A 230 -17.00 3.64 -22.59
CA GLU A 230 -15.95 4.41 -23.25
C GLU A 230 -15.63 5.62 -22.38
N TRP A 231 -14.35 5.82 -22.03
CA TRP A 231 -13.93 7.03 -21.32
C TRP A 231 -13.26 7.98 -22.28
N ARG A 232 -13.61 9.25 -22.13
CA ARG A 232 -13.13 10.32 -22.99
C ARG A 232 -13.03 11.59 -22.19
N VAL A 233 -11.81 12.10 -22.06
CA VAL A 233 -11.60 13.46 -21.60
C VAL A 233 -11.93 14.41 -22.73
N ASN A 234 -12.98 15.20 -22.52
CA ASN A 234 -13.38 16.25 -23.45
C ASN A 234 -12.60 17.52 -23.12
N TRP A 235 -11.47 17.70 -23.80
CA TRP A 235 -10.68 18.93 -23.72
C TRP A 235 -11.41 20.06 -24.45
N LEU A 236 -11.65 21.18 -23.77
CA LEU A 236 -12.23 22.37 -24.39
C LEU A 236 -11.22 23.16 -25.22
N ASN A 237 -9.95 23.06 -24.85
CA ASN A 237 -8.81 23.72 -25.49
C ASN A 237 -7.84 22.65 -26.03
N VAL A 238 -6.62 23.06 -26.44
CA VAL A 238 -5.61 22.11 -26.95
C VAL A 238 -5.30 21.04 -25.91
N ALA A 239 -5.48 19.77 -26.30
CA ALA A 239 -5.15 18.63 -25.44
C ALA A 239 -3.64 18.64 -25.11
N PRO A 240 -3.27 18.34 -23.86
CA PRO A 240 -1.87 18.32 -23.46
C PRO A 240 -1.10 17.23 -24.21
N THR A 241 0.00 17.62 -24.87
CA THR A 241 0.92 16.70 -25.56
C THR A 241 2.06 16.21 -24.64
N SER A 242 2.48 17.05 -23.66
CA SER A 242 3.44 16.68 -22.62
C SER A 242 3.37 17.66 -21.44
N TYR A 243 2.99 17.20 -20.25
CA TYR A 243 3.11 17.98 -19.01
C TYR A 243 3.61 17.10 -17.88
N LEU A 244 4.37 17.70 -16.96
CA LEU A 244 4.89 17.02 -15.78
C LEU A 244 3.77 16.51 -14.87
N GLY A 245 2.70 17.29 -14.72
CA GLY A 245 1.57 16.90 -13.88
C GLY A 245 0.23 17.47 -14.30
N VAL A 246 -0.81 16.87 -13.75
CA VAL A 246 -2.22 17.23 -13.96
C VAL A 246 -2.87 17.59 -12.64
N ILE A 247 -3.84 18.50 -12.67
CA ILE A 247 -4.64 18.87 -11.50
C ILE A 247 -6.02 18.25 -11.68
N VAL A 248 -6.49 17.53 -10.67
CA VAL A 248 -7.72 16.76 -10.74
C VAL A 248 -8.72 17.25 -9.70
N TYR A 249 -9.96 17.46 -10.17
CA TYR A 249 -11.12 17.76 -9.34
C TYR A 249 -12.17 16.67 -9.50
N LEU A 250 -12.86 16.31 -8.43
CA LEU A 250 -14.14 15.61 -8.49
C LEU A 250 -15.21 16.54 -7.93
N THR A 251 -16.25 16.82 -8.70
CA THR A 251 -17.24 17.83 -8.33
C THR A 251 -18.63 17.54 -8.89
N THR A 252 -19.59 18.35 -8.44
CA THR A 252 -20.98 18.32 -8.88
C THR A 252 -21.46 19.75 -9.13
N ARG A 253 -22.58 19.90 -9.84
CA ARG A 253 -23.21 21.18 -10.16
C ARG A 253 -23.55 22.00 -8.91
N ASP A 254 -23.86 21.34 -7.80
CA ASP A 254 -24.16 21.99 -6.51
C ASP A 254 -22.96 22.78 -5.96
N GLU A 255 -21.73 22.41 -6.36
CA GLU A 255 -20.47 23.00 -5.86
C GLU A 255 -19.85 24.00 -6.85
N LEU A 256 -20.55 24.36 -7.93
CA LEU A 256 -20.01 25.15 -9.04
C LEU A 256 -19.45 26.51 -8.60
N ASN A 257 -20.08 27.19 -7.65
CA ASN A 257 -19.61 28.48 -7.13
C ASN A 257 -18.28 28.34 -6.36
N SER A 258 -18.13 27.25 -5.61
CA SER A 258 -16.90 26.93 -4.89
C SER A 258 -15.79 26.59 -5.90
N LEU A 259 -16.12 25.77 -6.90
CA LEU A 259 -15.21 25.40 -7.98
C LEU A 259 -14.69 26.64 -8.75
N HIS A 260 -15.56 27.56 -9.15
CA HIS A 260 -15.15 28.82 -9.78
C HIS A 260 -14.14 29.59 -8.93
N THR A 261 -14.38 29.66 -7.61
CA THR A 261 -13.48 30.35 -6.70
C THR A 261 -12.13 29.63 -6.61
N SER A 262 -12.14 28.29 -6.52
CA SER A 262 -10.92 27.47 -6.50
C SER A 262 -10.09 27.62 -7.77
N LEU A 263 -10.72 27.51 -8.95
CA LEU A 263 -10.05 27.65 -10.25
C LEU A 263 -9.48 29.05 -10.47
N ALA A 264 -10.16 30.10 -10.00
CA ALA A 264 -9.64 31.47 -10.09
C ALA A 264 -8.35 31.63 -9.28
N GLN A 265 -8.26 31.03 -8.08
CA GLN A 265 -7.03 31.05 -7.29
C GLN A 265 -5.93 30.23 -7.96
N LEU A 266 -6.29 29.07 -8.51
CA LEU A 266 -5.34 28.21 -9.19
C LEU A 266 -4.74 28.90 -10.43
N SER A 267 -5.58 29.58 -11.22
CA SER A 267 -5.14 30.38 -12.38
C SER A 267 -4.16 31.48 -11.98
N HIS A 268 -4.41 32.13 -10.83
CA HIS A 268 -3.49 33.12 -10.30
C HIS A 268 -2.14 32.50 -9.88
N LEU A 269 -2.20 31.37 -9.15
CA LEU A 269 -1.03 30.67 -8.62
C LEU A 269 -0.10 30.15 -9.73
N LEU A 270 -0.70 29.54 -10.76
CA LEU A 270 0.01 28.86 -11.85
C LEU A 270 0.11 29.70 -13.12
N SER A 271 -0.07 31.03 -13.02
CA SER A 271 -0.07 31.91 -14.19
C SER A 271 1.23 31.85 -15.00
N ASN A 272 2.36 31.58 -14.33
CA ASN A 272 3.68 31.49 -14.96
C ASN A 272 3.92 30.13 -15.62
N ASN A 273 3.35 29.06 -15.05
CA ASN A 273 3.51 27.70 -15.53
C ASN A 273 2.16 26.95 -15.48
N PRO A 274 1.26 27.22 -16.45
CA PRO A 274 -0.06 26.59 -16.48
C PRO A 274 0.04 25.07 -16.49
N ARG A 275 -0.93 24.41 -15.84
CA ARG A 275 -1.02 22.95 -15.75
C ARG A 275 -2.39 22.46 -16.24
N PRO A 276 -2.47 21.33 -16.94
CA PRO A 276 -3.75 20.76 -17.33
C PRO A 276 -4.62 20.51 -16.10
N VAL A 277 -5.88 20.94 -16.18
CA VAL A 277 -6.90 20.69 -15.17
C VAL A 277 -7.92 19.74 -15.76
N VAL A 278 -8.23 18.66 -15.04
CA VAL A 278 -9.31 17.73 -15.40
C VAL A 278 -10.37 17.70 -14.30
N ILE A 279 -11.62 17.91 -14.72
CA ILE A 279 -12.77 17.91 -13.83
C ILE A 279 -13.58 16.63 -14.09
N PHE A 280 -13.59 15.75 -13.09
CA PHE A 280 -14.44 14.58 -13.02
C PHE A 280 -15.81 14.96 -12.47
N HIS A 281 -16.88 14.43 -13.08
CA HIS A 281 -18.26 14.73 -12.70
C HIS A 281 -19.24 13.62 -13.11
N GLU A 282 -20.48 13.64 -12.63
CA GLU A 282 -21.51 12.60 -12.88
C GLU A 282 -22.50 13.02 -13.98
N GLY A 283 -22.02 13.68 -15.04
CA GLY A 283 -22.83 14.16 -16.17
C GLY A 283 -23.56 15.50 -15.95
N ASP A 284 -23.62 15.99 -14.72
CA ASP A 284 -24.28 17.24 -14.32
C ASP A 284 -23.54 18.53 -14.76
N LEU A 285 -22.32 18.39 -15.26
CA LEU A 285 -21.50 19.46 -15.87
C LEU A 285 -21.30 19.30 -17.39
N ASN A 286 -22.14 18.51 -18.07
CA ASN A 286 -22.13 18.40 -19.53
C ASN A 286 -22.59 19.67 -20.27
N ASP A 287 -23.15 20.64 -19.54
CA ASP A 287 -23.61 21.91 -20.08
C ASP A 287 -22.43 22.75 -20.63
N THR A 288 -22.45 23.00 -21.94
CA THR A 288 -21.41 23.77 -22.64
C THR A 288 -21.24 25.20 -22.11
N TYR A 289 -22.30 25.85 -21.60
CA TYR A 289 -22.19 27.19 -21.00
C TYR A 289 -21.41 27.14 -19.69
N ILE A 290 -21.70 26.16 -18.84
CA ILE A 290 -20.97 25.94 -17.58
C ILE A 290 -19.49 25.66 -17.87
N GLN A 291 -19.22 24.74 -18.78
CA GLN A 291 -17.87 24.37 -19.22
C GLN A 291 -17.07 25.57 -19.73
N LYS A 292 -17.67 26.40 -20.60
CA LYS A 292 -17.04 27.65 -21.10
C LYS A 292 -16.82 28.68 -20.00
N SER A 293 -17.74 28.79 -19.04
CA SER A 293 -17.59 29.69 -17.88
C SER A 293 -16.39 29.30 -17.02
N LEU A 294 -16.22 27.99 -16.77
CA LEU A 294 -15.07 27.46 -16.04
C LEU A 294 -13.75 27.68 -16.80
N ALA A 295 -13.74 27.42 -18.11
CA ALA A 295 -12.58 27.70 -18.96
C ALA A 295 -12.16 29.18 -18.92
N LYS A 296 -13.13 30.10 -19.01
CA LYS A 296 -12.88 31.55 -18.91
C LYS A 296 -12.28 31.93 -17.55
N THR A 297 -12.68 31.26 -16.48
CA THR A 297 -12.16 31.48 -15.12
C THR A 297 -10.69 31.05 -15.02
N LEU A 298 -10.33 29.94 -15.68
CA LEU A 298 -9.00 29.38 -15.65
C LEU A 298 -8.01 30.11 -16.57
N GLY A 299 -8.52 30.67 -17.67
CA GLY A 299 -7.77 31.37 -18.71
C GLY A 299 -7.35 30.47 -19.87
N ASP A 300 -7.17 31.08 -21.04
CA ASP A 300 -7.00 30.36 -22.32
C ASP A 300 -5.71 29.52 -22.42
N ARG A 301 -4.70 29.86 -21.61
CA ARG A 301 -3.40 29.15 -21.59
C ARG A 301 -3.44 27.81 -20.86
N THR A 302 -4.48 27.56 -20.06
CA THR A 302 -4.56 26.38 -19.20
C THR A 302 -5.47 25.34 -19.86
N PRO A 303 -4.96 24.15 -20.22
CA PRO A 303 -5.80 23.09 -20.76
C PRO A 303 -6.85 22.65 -19.73
N LEU A 304 -8.13 22.69 -20.11
CA LEU A 304 -9.23 22.25 -19.26
C LEU A 304 -9.97 21.08 -19.93
N GLY A 305 -10.02 19.95 -19.23
CA GLY A 305 -10.71 18.73 -19.65
C GLY A 305 -11.86 18.39 -18.71
N PHE A 306 -12.91 17.80 -19.26
CA PHE A 306 -14.04 17.26 -18.51
C PHE A 306 -14.16 15.77 -18.75
N GLU A 307 -14.39 15.03 -17.67
CA GLU A 307 -14.59 13.60 -17.72
C GLU A 307 -15.84 13.20 -16.94
N CYS A 308 -16.78 12.58 -17.64
CA CYS A 308 -17.98 12.04 -17.02
C CYS A 308 -17.68 10.64 -16.48
N ILE A 309 -17.80 10.46 -15.17
CA ILE A 309 -17.64 9.17 -14.50
C ILE A 309 -19.00 8.60 -14.11
N GLN A 310 -19.09 7.27 -14.16
CA GLN A 310 -20.25 6.54 -13.69
C GLN A 310 -19.85 5.68 -12.50
N PHE A 311 -20.48 5.92 -11.37
CA PHE A 311 -20.32 5.06 -10.21
C PHE A 311 -21.24 3.85 -10.34
N SER A 312 -20.65 2.64 -10.42
CA SER A 312 -21.47 1.42 -10.45
C SER A 312 -22.19 1.25 -9.11
N ASN A 313 -23.44 0.79 -9.15
CA ASN A 313 -24.13 0.29 -7.97
C ASN A 313 -23.49 -1.04 -7.54
N SER A 314 -22.51 -0.98 -6.64
CA SER A 314 -21.91 -2.18 -6.07
C SER A 314 -22.88 -2.82 -5.07
N SER A 315 -22.85 -4.15 -4.96
CA SER A 315 -23.64 -4.92 -3.98
C SER A 315 -23.39 -4.49 -2.52
N HIS A 316 -22.25 -3.85 -2.26
CA HIS A 316 -21.87 -3.25 -0.98
C HIS A 316 -22.73 -2.04 -0.55
N GLN A 317 -23.50 -1.44 -1.47
CA GLN A 317 -24.41 -0.32 -1.17
C GLN A 317 -25.67 -0.72 -0.39
N THR A 318 -25.87 -2.00 -0.06
CA THR A 318 -27.13 -2.46 0.57
C THR A 318 -27.11 -2.43 2.10
N ARG A 319 -25.95 -2.19 2.74
CA ARG A 319 -25.81 -2.21 4.21
C ARG A 319 -25.03 -0.99 4.73
N PHE A 320 -25.69 0.15 4.79
CA PHE A 320 -25.15 1.36 5.42
C PHE A 320 -25.40 1.35 6.93
N ILE A 321 -24.32 1.37 7.72
CA ILE A 321 -24.40 1.64 9.16
C ILE A 321 -24.61 3.14 9.38
N HIS A 322 -23.86 3.98 8.65
CA HIS A 322 -23.91 5.43 8.77
C HIS A 322 -24.86 6.11 7.78
N ARG A 323 -26.18 6.01 8.04
CA ARG A 323 -27.26 6.58 7.19
C ARG A 323 -27.26 8.11 7.07
N ARG A 324 -26.47 8.83 7.87
CA ARG A 324 -26.37 10.31 7.85
C ARG A 324 -25.58 10.84 6.65
N TRP A 325 -24.70 10.02 6.06
CA TRP A 325 -23.84 10.44 4.95
C TRP A 325 -24.49 10.13 3.60
N SER A 326 -24.25 11.00 2.61
CA SER A 326 -24.79 10.83 1.27
C SER A 326 -24.02 9.76 0.49
N HIS A 327 -24.70 9.08 -0.43
CA HIS A 327 -24.06 8.18 -1.39
C HIS A 327 -22.91 8.85 -2.15
N LYS A 328 -23.08 10.14 -2.49
CA LYS A 328 -22.05 10.98 -3.12
C LYS A 328 -20.74 11.01 -2.31
N TYR A 329 -20.80 11.07 -0.98
CA TYR A 329 -19.61 11.08 -0.14
C TYR A 329 -18.83 9.75 -0.24
N PHE A 330 -19.52 8.61 -0.16
CA PHE A 330 -18.88 7.30 -0.29
C PHE A 330 -18.28 7.09 -1.69
N HIS A 331 -18.97 7.56 -2.73
CA HIS A 331 -18.46 7.56 -4.10
C HIS A 331 -17.20 8.40 -4.26
N MET A 332 -17.14 9.57 -3.62
CA MET A 332 -15.94 10.40 -3.59
C MET A 332 -14.76 9.69 -2.93
N CYS A 333 -14.94 9.09 -1.76
CA CYS A 333 -13.85 8.35 -1.09
C CYS A 333 -13.37 7.18 -1.97
N ARG A 334 -14.30 6.36 -2.49
CA ARG A 334 -13.93 5.26 -3.40
C ARG A 334 -13.28 5.75 -4.69
N PHE A 335 -13.69 6.89 -5.22
CA PHE A 335 -13.10 7.47 -6.42
C PHE A 335 -11.62 7.75 -6.20
N PHE A 336 -11.28 8.51 -5.16
CA PHE A 336 -9.91 8.92 -4.91
C PHE A 336 -9.01 7.77 -4.42
N THR A 337 -9.58 6.77 -3.74
CA THR A 337 -8.83 5.60 -3.28
C THR A 337 -8.63 4.54 -4.37
N ILE A 338 -9.65 4.27 -5.20
CA ILE A 338 -9.64 3.11 -6.11
C ILE A 338 -9.69 3.52 -7.58
N MET A 339 -10.58 4.44 -7.95
CA MET A 339 -10.85 4.71 -9.37
C MET A 339 -9.78 5.62 -9.99
N LEU A 340 -9.37 6.68 -9.30
CA LEU A 340 -8.42 7.66 -9.80
C LEU A 340 -7.03 7.03 -10.06
N PRO A 341 -6.42 6.25 -9.14
CA PRO A 341 -5.12 5.62 -9.41
C PRO A 341 -5.12 4.70 -10.62
N ASN A 342 -6.26 4.03 -10.88
CA ASN A 342 -6.44 3.14 -12.03
C ASN A 342 -6.90 3.88 -13.29
N HIS A 343 -7.08 5.20 -13.21
CA HIS A 343 -7.63 5.98 -14.31
C HIS A 343 -6.59 6.15 -15.43
N PRO A 344 -6.88 5.74 -16.67
CA PRO A 344 -5.89 5.78 -17.75
C PRO A 344 -5.37 7.19 -18.08
N LEU A 345 -6.15 8.24 -17.81
CA LEU A 345 -5.68 9.63 -17.87
C LEU A 345 -4.33 9.83 -17.18
N LEU A 346 -4.14 9.21 -16.01
CA LEU A 346 -2.91 9.40 -15.24
C LEU A 346 -1.69 8.78 -15.92
N THR A 347 -1.84 7.90 -16.93
CA THR A 347 -0.71 7.41 -17.74
C THR A 347 -0.01 8.48 -18.55
N LEU A 348 -0.65 9.63 -18.72
CA LEU A 348 -0.09 10.77 -19.44
C LEU A 348 0.79 11.69 -18.58
N PHE A 349 0.80 11.50 -17.25
CA PHE A 349 1.43 12.42 -16.31
C PHE A 349 2.29 11.68 -15.29
N SER A 350 3.37 12.31 -14.84
CA SER A 350 4.19 11.76 -13.75
C SER A 350 3.62 12.11 -12.39
N LEU A 351 3.02 13.28 -12.27
CA LEU A 351 2.47 13.81 -11.02
C LEU A 351 0.98 14.14 -11.19
N TYR A 352 0.21 14.01 -10.11
CA TYR A 352 -1.13 14.57 -10.05
C TYR A 352 -1.32 15.39 -8.78
N TRP A 353 -2.13 16.45 -8.88
CA TRP A 353 -2.53 17.26 -7.74
C TRP A 353 -4.04 17.21 -7.58
N ARG A 354 -4.51 16.52 -6.55
CA ARG A 354 -5.90 16.53 -6.13
C ARG A 354 -6.25 17.84 -5.42
N LEU A 355 -7.34 18.45 -5.87
CA LEU A 355 -8.05 19.52 -5.17
C LEU A 355 -9.55 19.21 -5.20
N ASP A 356 -10.25 19.49 -4.10
CA ASP A 356 -11.71 19.45 -4.06
C ASP A 356 -12.31 20.80 -4.51
N SER A 357 -13.59 20.83 -4.88
CA SER A 357 -14.30 22.08 -5.24
C SER A 357 -14.22 23.16 -4.17
N HIS A 358 -14.06 22.76 -2.91
CA HIS A 358 -13.98 23.62 -1.74
C HIS A 358 -12.55 23.85 -1.25
N SER A 359 -11.55 23.44 -2.02
CA SER A 359 -10.13 23.68 -1.77
C SER A 359 -9.73 25.05 -2.33
N TYR A 360 -9.33 25.96 -1.45
CA TYR A 360 -8.90 27.31 -1.82
C TYR A 360 -7.45 27.49 -1.42
N ILE A 361 -6.62 27.85 -2.40
CA ILE A 361 -5.22 28.21 -2.19
C ILE A 361 -5.14 29.73 -2.19
N PHE A 362 -4.40 30.31 -1.26
CA PHE A 362 -4.29 31.75 -1.14
C PHE A 362 -2.92 32.18 -0.61
N GLY A 363 -2.66 33.48 -0.69
CA GLY A 363 -1.35 34.05 -0.37
C GLY A 363 -0.57 34.41 -1.63
N SER A 364 0.74 34.58 -1.47
CA SER A 364 1.63 34.95 -2.56
C SER A 364 1.87 33.79 -3.51
N LYS A 365 2.16 34.11 -4.78
CA LYS A 365 2.60 33.10 -5.75
C LYS A 365 3.89 32.44 -5.27
N PRO A 366 4.04 31.13 -5.46
CA PRO A 366 5.24 30.44 -5.06
C PRO A 366 6.42 30.88 -5.92
N ILE A 367 7.62 30.89 -5.32
CA ILE A 367 8.86 31.20 -6.03
C ILE A 367 9.22 30.07 -6.99
N GLU A 368 9.02 28.82 -6.54
CA GLU A 368 9.28 27.58 -7.27
C GLU A 368 7.96 26.86 -7.60
N ASP A 369 7.89 26.16 -8.73
CA ASP A 369 6.71 25.39 -9.11
C ASP A 369 6.56 24.12 -8.23
N PRO A 370 5.38 23.87 -7.63
CA PRO A 370 5.16 22.69 -6.79
C PRO A 370 5.51 21.36 -7.47
N PHE A 371 5.25 21.23 -8.77
CA PHE A 371 5.53 20.01 -9.53
C PHE A 371 7.04 19.84 -9.79
N GLU A 372 7.74 20.94 -10.05
CA GLU A 372 9.20 20.92 -10.24
C GLU A 372 9.91 20.53 -8.94
N ILE A 373 9.48 21.10 -7.81
CA ILE A 373 9.98 20.71 -6.47
C ILE A 373 9.83 19.20 -6.24
N MET A 374 8.66 18.64 -6.57
CA MET A 374 8.40 17.21 -6.41
C MET A 374 9.40 16.37 -7.23
N GLN A 375 9.64 16.75 -8.49
CA GLN A 375 10.55 16.03 -9.37
C GLN A 375 12.02 16.18 -8.93
N GLU A 376 12.49 17.40 -8.72
CA GLU A 376 13.90 17.70 -8.40
C GLU A 376 14.35 17.08 -7.09
N ARG A 377 13.46 17.06 -6.10
CA ARG A 377 13.74 16.51 -4.76
C ARG A 377 13.28 15.05 -4.62
N GLN A 378 12.81 14.42 -5.71
CA GLN A 378 12.29 13.05 -5.76
C GLN A 378 11.17 12.75 -4.75
N ILE A 379 10.36 13.75 -4.43
CA ILE A 379 9.24 13.61 -3.50
C ILE A 379 8.12 12.79 -4.15
N GLN A 380 7.56 11.86 -3.38
CA GLN A 380 6.48 10.97 -3.80
C GLN A 380 5.10 11.48 -3.38
N TYR A 381 5.01 12.18 -2.24
CA TYR A 381 3.74 12.71 -1.73
C TYR A 381 3.93 14.03 -0.98
N ALA A 382 3.08 15.01 -1.24
CA ALA A 382 3.07 16.31 -0.59
C ALA A 382 1.68 16.65 -0.04
N PHE A 383 1.65 17.13 1.20
CA PHE A 383 0.45 17.53 1.93
C PHE A 383 0.62 18.91 2.54
N ILE A 384 -0.48 19.49 3.05
CA ILE A 384 -0.46 20.78 3.76
C ILE A 384 -0.96 20.66 5.18
N MET A 385 -2.14 20.04 5.33
CA MET A 385 -2.78 19.86 6.63
C MET A 385 -2.89 18.39 7.00
N VAL A 386 -2.95 18.15 8.30
CA VAL A 386 -3.24 16.85 8.91
C VAL A 386 -4.44 17.05 9.82
N ASN A 387 -5.32 16.05 9.85
CA ASN A 387 -6.52 16.02 10.68
C ASN A 387 -6.58 14.72 11.49
N GLU A 388 -7.61 14.57 12.31
CA GLU A 388 -7.89 13.33 13.06
C GLU A 388 -9.26 12.79 12.65
N GLU A 389 -9.33 11.50 12.36
CA GLU A 389 -10.59 10.82 12.07
C GLU A 389 -11.31 10.42 13.36
N ALA A 390 -12.64 10.41 13.34
CA ALA A 390 -13.37 9.89 14.50
C ALA A 390 -13.30 8.35 14.53
N ASP A 391 -13.07 7.78 15.72
CA ASP A 391 -12.85 6.34 15.93
C ASP A 391 -13.95 5.45 15.31
N HIS A 392 -15.21 5.86 15.46
CA HIS A 392 -16.35 5.13 14.90
C HIS A 392 -16.45 5.16 13.37
N TYR A 393 -15.68 6.01 12.68
CA TYR A 393 -15.57 6.00 11.21
C TYR A 393 -14.37 5.19 10.69
N ALA A 394 -13.49 4.71 11.57
CA ALA A 394 -12.33 3.88 11.23
C ALA A 394 -12.46 2.43 11.76
N THR A 395 -13.64 2.04 12.23
CA THR A 395 -13.90 0.70 12.77
C THR A 395 -13.55 -0.39 11.75
N GLY A 396 -12.71 -1.35 12.14
CA GLY A 396 -12.27 -2.46 11.29
C GLY A 396 -11.13 -2.12 10.32
N LEU A 397 -10.78 -0.84 10.15
CA LEU A 397 -9.76 -0.42 9.17
C LEU A 397 -8.37 -0.87 9.60
N PHE A 398 -8.04 -0.70 10.87
CA PHE A 398 -6.72 -1.07 11.39
C PHE A 398 -6.55 -2.58 11.55
N GLU A 399 -7.62 -3.29 11.87
CA GLU A 399 -7.65 -4.75 11.87
C GLU A 399 -7.34 -5.28 10.47
N LEU A 400 -8.00 -4.75 9.44
CA LEU A 400 -7.71 -5.08 8.04
C LEU A 400 -6.27 -4.72 7.66
N PHE A 401 -5.76 -3.59 8.15
CA PHE A 401 -4.38 -3.18 7.92
C PHE A 401 -3.38 -4.14 8.55
N ASN A 402 -3.63 -4.62 9.77
CA ASN A 402 -2.78 -5.63 10.41
C ASN A 402 -2.84 -6.98 9.68
N GLU A 403 -4.02 -7.39 9.18
CA GLU A 403 -4.13 -8.55 8.29
C GLU A 403 -3.26 -8.37 7.04
N PHE A 404 -3.36 -7.22 6.36
CA PHE A 404 -2.51 -6.90 5.20
C PHE A 404 -1.01 -7.03 5.52
N LEU A 405 -0.56 -6.45 6.64
CA LEU A 405 0.84 -6.56 7.06
C LEU A 405 1.25 -8.03 7.30
N ASN A 406 0.38 -8.83 7.91
CA ASN A 406 0.66 -10.24 8.16
C ASN A 406 0.69 -11.06 6.85
N GLU A 407 -0.27 -10.86 5.96
CA GLU A 407 -0.34 -11.53 4.64
C GLU A 407 0.92 -11.25 3.80
N HIS A 408 1.46 -10.03 3.89
CA HIS A 408 2.64 -9.61 3.14
C HIS A 408 3.95 -9.69 3.94
N CYS A 409 3.94 -10.29 5.14
CA CYS A 409 5.12 -10.44 6.00
C CYS A 409 5.84 -9.10 6.34
N LEU A 410 5.09 -8.02 6.42
CA LEU A 410 5.59 -6.68 6.71
C LEU A 410 5.57 -6.42 8.21
N LYS A 411 6.68 -5.88 8.73
CA LYS A 411 6.69 -5.27 10.06
C LYS A 411 6.16 -3.85 9.98
N LEU A 412 5.53 -3.38 11.07
CA LEU A 412 5.20 -1.96 11.23
C LEU A 412 6.44 -1.11 10.98
N SER A 413 6.31 -0.10 10.13
CA SER A 413 7.42 0.83 9.87
C SER A 413 7.68 1.71 11.10
N PRO A 414 8.89 2.32 11.20
CA PRO A 414 9.14 3.34 12.21
C PRO A 414 8.12 4.49 12.15
N SER A 415 7.74 4.93 10.95
CA SER A 415 6.78 6.02 10.75
C SER A 415 5.38 5.68 11.29
N VAL A 416 4.89 4.45 11.07
CA VAL A 416 3.61 4.01 11.64
C VAL A 416 3.70 3.96 13.17
N ARG A 417 4.75 3.37 13.73
CA ARG A 417 4.94 3.31 15.19
C ARG A 417 4.95 4.70 15.84
N GLN A 418 5.51 5.69 15.15
CA GLN A 418 5.69 7.02 15.72
C GLN A 418 4.50 7.95 15.48
N THR A 419 3.77 7.78 14.37
CA THR A 419 2.71 8.72 13.98
C THR A 419 1.31 8.15 14.13
N GLN A 420 1.17 6.82 14.04
CA GLN A 420 -0.12 6.13 14.04
C GLN A 420 -0.41 5.37 15.33
N ILE A 421 0.58 5.19 16.23
CA ILE A 421 0.39 4.51 17.51
C ILE A 421 0.56 5.52 18.66
N THR A 422 -0.49 5.66 19.47
CA THR A 422 -0.50 6.48 20.68
C THR A 422 0.34 5.86 21.79
N TRP A 423 0.66 6.65 22.82
CA TRP A 423 1.41 6.18 23.98
C TRP A 423 0.72 5.01 24.73
N PHE A 424 -0.60 4.89 24.62
CA PHE A 424 -1.39 3.80 25.20
C PHE A 424 -1.52 2.57 24.27
N GLY A 425 -0.79 2.53 23.15
CA GLY A 425 -0.83 1.42 22.19
C GLY A 425 -2.09 1.37 21.32
N ARG A 426 -2.90 2.44 21.32
CA ARG A 426 -4.06 2.58 20.43
C ARG A 426 -3.70 3.33 19.16
N TYR A 427 -4.47 3.18 18.09
CA TYR A 427 -4.26 3.97 16.88
C TYR A 427 -4.61 5.45 17.10
N SER A 428 -3.80 6.36 16.53
CA SER A 428 -3.93 7.81 16.73
C SER A 428 -5.01 8.46 15.87
N LEU A 429 -5.50 7.76 14.85
CA LEU A 429 -6.48 8.26 13.85
C LEU A 429 -6.00 9.54 13.11
N ALA A 430 -4.74 9.94 13.27
CA ALA A 430 -4.14 11.06 12.56
C ALA A 430 -4.00 10.72 11.08
N MET A 431 -4.50 11.61 10.22
CA MET A 431 -4.57 11.39 8.77
C MET A 431 -4.11 12.62 7.98
N PHE A 432 -3.43 12.39 6.87
CA PHE A 432 -3.19 13.45 5.88
C PHE A 432 -4.52 13.96 5.35
N PHE A 433 -4.65 15.29 5.25
CA PHE A 433 -5.88 15.89 4.77
C PHE A 433 -5.92 15.91 3.24
N THR A 434 -6.33 14.77 2.66
CA THR A 434 -6.22 14.42 1.23
C THR A 434 -7.01 15.30 0.28
N ASN A 435 -7.87 16.20 0.76
CA ASN A 435 -8.50 17.24 -0.07
C ASN A 435 -7.46 18.14 -0.76
N PHE A 436 -6.22 18.14 -0.22
CA PHE A 436 -5.01 18.49 -0.92
C PHE A 436 -4.09 17.27 -0.97
N ALA A 437 -3.73 16.82 -2.18
CA ALA A 437 -2.67 15.82 -2.33
C ALA A 437 -1.94 16.04 -3.65
N LEU A 438 -0.64 16.37 -3.57
CA LEU A 438 0.25 16.38 -4.73
C LEU A 438 1.13 15.13 -4.67
N ALA A 439 0.99 14.23 -5.62
CA ALA A 439 1.59 12.90 -5.52
C ALA A 439 2.12 12.40 -6.87
N ASN A 440 3.09 11.49 -6.79
CA ASN A 440 3.55 10.72 -7.93
C ASN A 440 2.46 9.73 -8.36
N VAL A 441 2.15 9.71 -9.66
CA VAL A 441 1.14 8.79 -10.21
C VAL A 441 1.54 7.33 -9.97
N SER A 442 2.83 7.00 -10.17
CA SER A 442 3.33 5.62 -10.04
C SER A 442 3.19 5.08 -8.61
N LEU A 443 3.12 5.96 -7.61
CA LEU A 443 2.93 5.59 -6.21
C LEU A 443 1.66 4.76 -6.00
N PHE A 444 0.51 5.27 -6.44
CA PHE A 444 -0.77 4.58 -6.26
C PHE A 444 -1.13 3.66 -7.43
N ARG A 445 -0.58 3.93 -8.63
CA ARG A 445 -0.89 3.16 -9.84
C ARG A 445 -0.02 1.91 -10.01
N ASP A 446 1.27 2.00 -9.74
CA ASP A 446 2.24 0.97 -10.16
C ASP A 446 2.82 0.18 -8.99
N HIS A 447 2.85 0.75 -7.78
CA HIS A 447 3.41 0.08 -6.60
C HIS A 447 2.57 -1.14 -6.19
N SER A 448 3.15 -2.33 -6.28
CA SER A 448 2.52 -3.63 -6.05
C SER A 448 1.82 -3.74 -4.68
N LEU A 449 2.53 -3.42 -3.59
CA LEU A 449 1.99 -3.48 -2.23
C LEU A 449 0.89 -2.44 -1.99
N ILE A 450 1.03 -1.21 -2.50
CA ILE A 450 -0.01 -0.19 -2.39
C ILE A 450 -1.27 -0.64 -3.13
N ARG A 451 -1.13 -1.15 -4.35
CA ARG A 451 -2.27 -1.71 -5.09
C ARG A 451 -2.92 -2.87 -4.34
N ALA A 452 -2.15 -3.79 -3.77
CA ALA A 452 -2.67 -4.90 -2.99
C ALA A 452 -3.49 -4.42 -1.79
N TRP A 453 -3.01 -3.40 -1.08
CA TRP A 453 -3.75 -2.75 0.01
C TRP A 453 -5.06 -2.12 -0.49
N LEU A 454 -5.01 -1.31 -1.55
CA LEU A 454 -6.20 -0.66 -2.11
C LEU A 454 -7.24 -1.69 -2.57
N HIS A 455 -6.81 -2.80 -3.19
CA HIS A 455 -7.68 -3.90 -3.56
C HIS A 455 -8.29 -4.61 -2.35
N MET A 456 -7.53 -4.83 -1.27
CA MET A 456 -8.04 -5.42 -0.02
C MET A 456 -9.10 -4.53 0.63
N VAL A 457 -8.88 -3.21 0.64
CA VAL A 457 -9.85 -2.22 1.12
C VAL A 457 -11.14 -2.24 0.31
N ASP A 458 -11.06 -2.23 -1.03
CA ASP A 458 -12.26 -2.28 -1.89
C ASP A 458 -13.04 -3.58 -1.71
N ARG A 459 -12.34 -4.72 -1.59
CA ARG A 459 -12.94 -6.04 -1.33
C ARG A 459 -13.67 -6.12 0.00
N ASN A 460 -13.12 -5.50 1.05
CA ASN A 460 -13.75 -5.53 2.37
C ASN A 460 -15.08 -4.74 2.39
N GLY A 461 -15.19 -3.72 1.54
CA GLY A 461 -16.39 -2.88 1.43
C GLY A 461 -16.55 -1.85 2.57
N GLY A 462 -15.53 -1.66 3.40
CA GLY A 462 -15.57 -0.77 4.57
C GLY A 462 -15.83 0.70 4.23
N ILE A 463 -15.49 1.15 3.00
CA ILE A 463 -15.83 2.51 2.52
C ILE A 463 -17.35 2.75 2.61
N TYR A 464 -18.17 1.81 2.13
CA TYR A 464 -19.63 1.94 2.14
C TYR A 464 -20.27 1.51 3.46
N ARG A 465 -19.74 0.46 4.09
CA ARG A 465 -20.30 -0.12 5.31
C ARG A 465 -20.03 0.76 6.54
N GLU A 466 -18.77 1.14 6.72
CA GLU A 466 -18.23 1.77 7.94
C GLU A 466 -17.89 3.26 7.75
N ARG A 467 -18.01 3.82 6.54
CA ARG A 467 -17.56 5.19 6.22
C ARG A 467 -16.04 5.29 6.40
N TRP A 468 -15.27 4.38 5.81
CA TRP A 468 -13.84 4.62 5.68
C TRP A 468 -13.59 5.76 4.69
N GLY A 469 -12.98 6.84 5.17
CA GLY A 469 -12.50 7.93 4.31
C GLY A 469 -11.27 7.52 3.53
N ASP A 470 -11.03 8.17 2.39
CA ASP A 470 -9.81 8.01 1.60
C ASP A 470 -8.55 8.50 2.36
N ALA A 471 -8.69 9.52 3.20
CA ALA A 471 -7.62 10.09 4.03
C ALA A 471 -6.94 9.07 4.97
N PRO A 472 -7.67 8.35 5.86
CA PRO A 472 -7.06 7.36 6.73
C PRO A 472 -6.50 6.17 5.94
N ILE A 473 -7.16 5.74 4.84
CA ILE A 473 -6.68 4.66 3.97
C ILE A 473 -5.33 5.01 3.34
N HIS A 474 -5.19 6.22 2.79
CA HIS A 474 -3.94 6.70 2.22
C HIS A 474 -2.87 6.89 3.29
N THR A 475 -3.24 7.38 4.48
CA THR A 475 -2.27 7.63 5.55
C THR A 475 -1.59 6.34 6.03
N LEU A 476 -2.37 5.26 6.21
CA LEU A 476 -1.83 3.97 6.63
C LEU A 476 -0.77 3.44 5.66
N ILE A 477 -1.07 3.49 4.35
CA ILE A 477 -0.14 2.95 3.36
C ILE A 477 1.08 3.85 3.15
N LEU A 478 0.89 5.17 3.17
CA LEU A 478 1.98 6.14 3.03
C LEU A 478 2.96 6.06 4.21
N THR A 479 2.44 6.02 5.45
CA THR A 479 3.28 5.88 6.65
C THR A 479 3.98 4.52 6.69
N GLN A 480 3.38 3.47 6.14
CA GLN A 480 3.99 2.14 6.17
C GLN A 480 5.07 1.91 5.12
N LEU A 481 4.84 2.34 3.88
CA LEU A 481 5.67 1.94 2.73
C LEU A 481 6.58 3.05 2.22
N ILE A 482 6.30 4.32 2.53
CA ILE A 482 7.06 5.43 1.97
C ILE A 482 8.00 6.01 3.02
N SER A 483 9.28 6.09 2.64
CA SER A 483 10.31 6.68 3.49
C SER A 483 10.00 8.14 3.79
N ARG A 484 10.31 8.54 5.02
CA ARG A 484 10.08 9.89 5.56
C ARG A 484 10.57 11.01 4.64
N ASN A 485 11.70 10.83 3.96
CA ASN A 485 12.30 11.88 3.13
C ASN A 485 11.59 12.08 1.79
N HIS A 486 10.72 11.15 1.40
CA HIS A 486 9.94 11.19 0.16
C HIS A 486 8.51 11.69 0.38
N ILE A 487 8.16 12.08 1.60
CA ILE A 487 6.91 12.76 1.92
C ILE A 487 7.26 14.14 2.49
N VAL A 488 6.63 15.20 2.01
CA VAL A 488 6.89 16.56 2.49
C VAL A 488 5.62 17.32 2.83
N ARG A 489 5.76 18.29 3.72
CA ARG A 489 4.73 19.26 4.02
C ARG A 489 5.00 20.58 3.35
N LEU A 490 4.06 21.06 2.54
CA LEU A 490 4.15 22.36 1.88
C LEU A 490 3.53 23.43 2.78
N ARG A 491 4.28 24.51 3.02
CA ARG A 491 3.84 25.63 3.85
C ARG A 491 4.06 27.00 3.22
N TYR A 492 4.44 27.11 1.95
CA TYR A 492 4.68 28.41 1.33
C TYR A 492 3.41 29.15 0.86
N PHE A 493 2.26 28.49 0.72
CA PHE A 493 0.96 29.14 0.50
C PHE A 493 -0.06 28.74 1.58
N GLY A 494 -1.06 29.59 1.76
CA GLY A 494 -2.21 29.30 2.61
C GLY A 494 -3.21 28.38 1.91
N TYR A 495 -3.88 27.56 2.68
CA TYR A 495 -4.84 26.57 2.20
C TYR A 495 -6.08 26.57 3.08
N MET A 496 -7.26 26.52 2.47
CA MET A 496 -8.54 26.35 3.14
C MET A 496 -9.33 25.25 2.46
N HIS A 497 -9.93 24.37 3.26
CA HIS A 497 -10.99 23.49 2.82
C HIS A 497 -12.21 23.70 3.70
N ARG A 498 -13.32 24.13 3.07
CA ARG A 498 -14.57 24.47 3.78
C ARG A 498 -14.34 25.46 4.93
N GLN A 499 -14.48 25.03 6.19
CA GLN A 499 -14.33 25.87 7.38
C GLN A 499 -12.91 25.81 7.99
N GLU A 500 -12.05 24.94 7.49
CA GLU A 500 -10.73 24.66 8.06
C GLU A 500 -9.64 25.28 7.20
N TYR A 501 -8.74 26.06 7.81
CA TYR A 501 -7.68 26.73 7.06
C TYR A 501 -6.37 26.86 7.83
N THR A 502 -5.29 26.95 7.06
CA THR A 502 -3.95 27.30 7.52
C THR A 502 -3.35 28.36 6.60
N CYS A 503 -2.52 29.24 7.15
CA CYS A 503 -1.82 30.25 6.40
C CYS A 503 -0.39 29.82 6.09
N ALA A 504 0.24 30.47 5.10
CA ALA A 504 1.63 30.20 4.76
C ALA A 504 2.55 30.40 5.98
N SER A 505 3.70 29.73 5.96
CA SER A 505 4.75 29.85 6.97
C SER A 505 5.14 31.32 7.14
N GLY A 506 5.26 31.75 8.40
CA GLY A 506 5.54 33.15 8.73
C GLY A 506 4.35 34.12 8.59
N VAL A 507 3.22 33.72 8.00
CA VAL A 507 2.02 34.58 7.89
C VAL A 507 1.13 34.40 9.12
N GLN A 508 1.12 35.39 10.00
CA GLN A 508 0.38 35.33 11.26
C GLN A 508 -0.59 36.51 11.45
N GLY A 509 -1.47 36.37 12.45
CA GLY A 509 -2.35 37.43 12.94
C GLY A 509 -3.27 38.01 11.86
N ASP A 510 -3.26 39.34 11.73
CA ASP A 510 -4.17 40.07 10.85
C ASP A 510 -3.88 39.88 9.36
N LEU A 511 -2.64 39.55 8.98
CA LEU A 511 -2.30 39.28 7.59
C LEU A 511 -2.96 37.97 7.11
N CYS A 512 -2.89 36.92 7.93
CA CYS A 512 -3.58 35.65 7.67
C CYS A 512 -5.09 35.86 7.56
N LYS A 513 -5.69 36.63 8.48
CA LYS A 513 -7.12 36.99 8.41
C LYS A 513 -7.44 37.72 7.12
N LYS A 514 -6.67 38.74 6.72
CA LYS A 514 -6.89 39.49 5.48
C LYS A 514 -6.85 38.59 4.23
N GLN A 515 -5.93 37.62 4.20
CA GLN A 515 -5.81 36.70 3.07
C GLN A 515 -6.98 35.72 2.97
N VAL A 516 -7.50 35.22 4.10
CA VAL A 516 -8.61 34.25 4.09
C VAL A 516 -10.00 34.89 3.98
N GLN A 517 -10.14 36.17 4.37
CA GLN A 517 -11.42 36.91 4.38
C GLN A 517 -12.26 36.75 3.09
N PRO A 518 -11.71 36.82 1.87
CA PRO A 518 -12.49 36.65 0.63
C PRO A 518 -13.21 35.29 0.53
N PHE A 519 -12.77 34.29 1.29
CA PHE A 519 -13.32 32.94 1.26
C PHE A 519 -14.30 32.65 2.41
N LEU A 520 -14.40 33.54 3.42
CA LEU A 520 -15.30 33.41 4.56
C LEU A 520 -16.74 33.84 4.20
N LYS A 521 -17.36 33.12 3.26
CA LYS A 521 -18.63 33.53 2.61
C LYS A 521 -19.85 33.55 3.53
N ASN A 522 -19.82 32.81 4.64
CA ASN A 522 -20.95 32.70 5.56
C ASN A 522 -20.54 33.05 6.99
N ALA A 523 -21.00 34.21 7.47
CA ALA A 523 -20.72 34.71 8.81
C ALA A 523 -21.38 33.89 9.94
N ALA A 524 -22.39 33.06 9.63
CA ALA A 524 -23.02 32.16 10.61
C ALA A 524 -22.21 30.87 10.83
N LEU A 525 -21.23 30.56 9.97
CA LEU A 525 -20.38 29.39 10.14
C LEU A 525 -19.17 29.73 11.01
N ARG A 526 -18.80 28.78 11.87
CA ARG A 526 -17.55 28.85 12.62
C ARG A 526 -16.41 28.32 11.73
N TYR A 527 -15.36 29.11 11.58
CA TYR A 527 -14.14 28.72 10.88
C TYR A 527 -13.04 28.38 11.89
N TYR A 528 -12.21 27.39 11.53
CA TYR A 528 -11.15 26.83 12.34
C TYR A 528 -9.80 27.14 11.70
N HIS A 529 -9.02 27.97 12.39
CA HIS A 529 -7.66 28.28 11.98
C HIS A 529 -6.68 27.34 12.65
N TYR A 530 -5.95 26.56 11.85
CA TYR A 530 -4.83 25.75 12.30
C TYR A 530 -3.54 26.48 11.97
N GLN A 531 -2.96 27.15 12.97
CA GLN A 531 -1.80 28.03 12.80
C GLN A 531 -0.61 27.33 12.11
N ASP A 532 -0.43 26.06 12.42
CA ASP A 532 0.57 25.20 11.82
C ASP A 532 -0.06 24.11 10.95
N GLY A 533 -1.34 24.18 10.57
CA GLY A 533 -2.01 23.18 9.73
C GLY A 533 -2.19 21.80 10.38
N CYS A 534 -1.96 21.67 11.69
CA CYS A 534 -2.04 20.40 12.41
C CYS A 534 -3.28 20.36 13.32
N PHE A 535 -4.10 19.31 13.20
CA PHE A 535 -5.18 19.04 14.14
C PHE A 535 -5.12 17.61 14.70
N PRO A 536 -5.26 17.41 16.02
CA PRO A 536 -5.20 18.42 17.07
C PRO A 536 -3.79 19.02 17.17
N SER A 537 -3.71 20.33 17.45
CA SER A 537 -2.44 21.06 17.43
C SER A 537 -1.43 20.54 18.46
N ASN A 538 -0.12 20.64 18.16
CA ASN A 538 1.03 20.24 18.98
C ASN A 538 1.09 18.76 19.46
N GLN A 539 0.01 17.99 19.31
CA GLN A 539 -0.09 16.59 19.75
C GLN A 539 -0.08 15.61 18.57
N ASN A 540 -0.34 16.10 17.36
CA ASN A 540 -0.35 15.27 16.16
C ASN A 540 1.07 15.02 15.62
N LEU A 541 1.65 13.88 16.01
CA LEU A 541 2.99 13.47 15.61
C LEU A 541 3.12 13.31 14.09
N LEU A 542 2.05 12.95 13.36
CA LEU A 542 2.08 12.84 11.90
C LEU A 542 2.46 14.17 11.23
N CYS A 543 1.97 15.27 11.77
CA CYS A 543 2.14 16.60 11.17
C CYS A 543 3.59 17.10 11.22
N HIS A 544 4.31 16.80 12.31
CA HIS A 544 5.70 17.23 12.53
C HIS A 544 6.73 16.16 12.18
N TYR A 545 6.28 14.97 11.75
CA TYR A 545 7.19 13.89 11.39
C TYR A 545 7.95 14.20 10.11
N TYR A 546 7.31 14.76 9.09
CA TYR A 546 7.88 14.91 7.75
C TYR A 546 8.62 16.24 7.52
N PRO A 547 9.61 16.29 6.62
CA PRO A 547 10.27 17.54 6.21
C PRO A 547 9.27 18.60 5.72
N GLU A 548 9.54 19.87 6.04
CA GLU A 548 8.73 21.00 5.59
C GLU A 548 9.44 21.79 4.48
N ILE A 549 8.66 22.31 3.52
CA ILE A 549 9.09 23.26 2.49
C ILE A 549 8.29 24.54 2.72
N THR A 550 8.98 25.62 3.11
CA THR A 550 8.39 26.89 3.57
C THR A 550 8.58 28.04 2.61
#